data_AF-A0AAD9JQU2-F1
#
_entry.id   AF-A0AAD9JQU2-F1
#
_cell.length_a   1.000
_cell.length_b   1.000
_cell.length_c   1.000
_cell.angle_alpha   90.00
_cell.angle_beta   90.00
_cell.angle_gamma   90.00
#
_symmetry.space_group_name_H-M   'P 1'
#
loop_
_entity.id
_entity.type
_entity.pdbx_description
1 polymer ?
#
loop_
_entity_poly.entity_id
_entity_poly.type
_entity_poly.pdbx_seq_one_letter_code
_entity_poly.pdbx_strand_id
1 'polypeptide(L)'
;CKPAYCFPSQKTVIDISVNLSTKFIDYNPTGVIVVGSYTIGKERIFTAISEALDCKIYVTSEKRQILSCLEDEQLLGRLTSNPREARVHVLPMQKLNYKGLSEYLLQWSFDEVLAFEPTGWTYSQRSSEIKPKFSKNNVTLYGIPYSEHSSFDEMKNFVRHLRPDSIVPTVNNTNRQC
;
A
#
# COMPACT_ATOMS: atom_id res chain seq x y z
N CYS A 1 -9.82 5.12 19.91
CA CYS A 1 -10.34 3.76 19.70
C CYS A 1 -11.86 3.84 19.49
N LYS A 2 -12.39 3.57 18.29
CA LYS A 2 -13.84 3.64 17.99
C LYS A 2 -14.28 2.39 17.22
N PRO A 3 -15.49 1.84 17.47
CA PRO A 3 -16.02 0.68 16.75
C PRO A 3 -16.13 0.85 15.22
N ALA A 4 -16.14 2.08 14.73
CA ALA A 4 -16.15 2.38 13.29
C ALA A 4 -14.84 1.97 12.56
N TYR A 5 -13.80 1.53 13.27
CA TYR A 5 -12.53 1.10 12.71
C TYR A 5 -12.44 -0.43 12.59
N CYS A 6 -13.35 -0.99 11.78
CA CYS A 6 -13.21 -2.35 11.24
C CYS A 6 -12.78 -2.22 9.78
N PHE A 7 -11.51 -2.54 9.51
CA PHE A 7 -10.96 -2.66 8.16
C PHE A 7 -10.78 -4.14 7.82
N PRO A 8 -10.75 -4.50 6.53
CA PRO A 8 -10.42 -5.86 6.12
C PRO A 8 -9.03 -6.27 6.61
N SER A 9 -8.80 -7.57 6.73
CA SER A 9 -7.47 -8.09 7.09
C SER A 9 -6.42 -7.64 6.07
N GLN A 10 -5.17 -7.48 6.51
CA GLN A 10 -4.05 -7.17 5.61
C GLN A 10 -3.98 -8.18 4.46
N LYS A 11 -4.23 -9.47 4.72
CA LYS A 11 -4.26 -10.53 3.72
C LYS A 11 -5.30 -10.25 2.64
N THR A 12 -6.54 -9.95 3.03
CA THR A 12 -7.61 -9.62 2.08
C THR A 12 -7.24 -8.44 1.18
N VAL A 13 -6.62 -7.39 1.75
CA VAL A 13 -6.20 -6.22 0.98
C VAL A 13 -5.09 -6.58 -0.01
N ILE A 14 -4.10 -7.36 0.42
CA ILE A 14 -3.02 -7.86 -0.44
C ILE A 14 -3.59 -8.70 -1.59
N ASP A 15 -4.48 -9.65 -1.29
CA ASP A 15 -5.10 -10.53 -2.30
C ASP A 15 -5.88 -9.71 -3.35
N ILE A 16 -6.61 -8.68 -2.92
CA ILE A 16 -7.32 -7.79 -3.85
C ILE A 16 -6.32 -7.02 -4.72
N SER A 17 -5.25 -6.46 -4.14
CA SER A 17 -4.22 -5.75 -4.89
C SER A 17 -3.52 -6.65 -5.92
N VAL A 18 -3.14 -7.87 -5.54
CA VAL A 18 -2.57 -8.87 -6.45
C VAL A 18 -3.52 -9.20 -7.60
N ASN A 19 -4.79 -9.44 -7.31
CA ASN A 19 -5.79 -9.75 -8.34
C ASN A 19 -6.01 -8.58 -9.31
N LEU A 20 -6.09 -7.34 -8.81
CA LEU A 20 -6.22 -6.15 -9.65
C LEU A 20 -4.98 -5.94 -10.52
N SER A 21 -3.79 -6.11 -9.95
CA SER A 21 -2.52 -6.04 -10.66
C SER A 21 -2.39 -7.08 -11.77
N THR A 22 -2.74 -8.33 -11.48
CA THR A 22 -2.67 -9.43 -12.45
C THR A 22 -3.59 -9.16 -13.64
N LYS A 23 -4.86 -8.84 -13.38
CA LYS A 23 -5.82 -8.48 -14.44
C LYS A 23 -5.38 -7.27 -15.28
N PHE A 24 -4.76 -6.28 -14.64
CA PHE A 24 -4.26 -5.10 -15.34
C PHE A 24 -3.10 -5.43 -16.29
N ILE A 25 -2.15 -6.25 -15.84
CA ILE A 25 -1.01 -6.66 -16.67
C ILE A 25 -1.43 -7.63 -17.77
N ASP A 26 -2.39 -8.52 -17.50
CA ASP A 26 -2.96 -9.41 -18.52
C ASP A 26 -3.64 -8.64 -19.65
N TYR A 27 -4.33 -7.54 -19.31
CA TYR A 27 -4.98 -6.65 -20.27
C TYR A 27 -3.99 -5.71 -20.97
N ASN A 28 -3.00 -5.20 -20.23
CA ASN A 28 -2.03 -4.22 -20.72
C ASN A 28 -0.60 -4.59 -20.28
N PRO A 29 0.11 -5.43 -21.06
CA PRO A 29 1.46 -5.91 -20.73
C PRO A 29 2.53 -4.81 -20.68
N THR A 30 2.27 -3.63 -21.24
CA THR A 30 3.18 -2.47 -21.19
C THR A 30 2.86 -1.51 -20.04
N GLY A 31 1.74 -1.72 -19.34
CA GLY A 31 1.35 -0.94 -18.17
C GLY A 31 2.33 -1.05 -17.00
N VAL A 32 2.23 -0.11 -16.06
CA VAL A 32 3.05 -0.09 -14.84
C VAL A 32 2.17 -0.09 -13.59
N ILE A 33 2.59 -0.83 -12.56
CA ILE A 33 1.93 -0.82 -11.27
C ILE A 33 2.71 0.09 -10.33
N VAL A 34 2.03 1.05 -9.70
CA VAL A 34 2.62 1.94 -8.71
C VAL A 34 2.06 1.61 -7.33
N VAL A 35 2.93 1.48 -6.33
CA VAL A 35 2.51 1.35 -4.93
C VAL A 35 3.10 2.49 -4.13
N GLY A 36 2.25 3.25 -3.45
CA GLY A 36 2.70 4.30 -2.57
C GLY A 36 3.31 3.73 -1.29
N SER A 37 4.43 4.29 -0.83
CA SER A 37 4.97 4.02 0.50
C SER A 37 5.54 5.30 1.12
N TYR A 38 5.69 5.30 2.44
CA TYR A 38 6.41 6.35 3.17
C TYR A 38 7.87 5.88 3.37
N THR A 39 8.36 5.90 4.60
CA THR A 39 9.71 5.45 4.98
C THR A 39 9.77 3.92 5.14
N ILE A 40 9.06 3.35 6.11
CA ILE A 40 8.95 1.90 6.36
C ILE A 40 7.46 1.56 6.43
N GLY A 41 7.10 0.35 6.03
CA GLY A 41 5.74 -0.15 6.01
C GLY A 41 5.21 -0.39 4.59
N LYS A 42 4.24 -1.30 4.52
CA LYS A 42 3.51 -1.74 3.31
C LYS A 42 4.36 -2.57 2.33
N GLU A 43 5.53 -3.05 2.75
CA GLU A 43 6.42 -3.91 1.97
C GLU A 43 5.67 -5.14 1.44
N ARG A 44 4.83 -5.72 2.28
CA ARG A 44 4.02 -6.89 1.94
C ARG A 44 3.13 -6.70 0.71
N ILE A 45 2.66 -5.48 0.43
CA ILE A 45 1.79 -5.22 -0.72
C ILE A 45 2.58 -5.29 -2.02
N PHE A 46 3.65 -4.49 -2.14
CA PHE A 46 4.42 -4.46 -3.39
C PHE A 46 5.26 -5.72 -3.60
N THR A 47 5.64 -6.41 -2.51
CA THR A 47 6.32 -7.71 -2.58
C THR A 47 5.38 -8.78 -3.12
N ALA A 48 4.16 -8.91 -2.55
CA ALA A 48 3.19 -9.90 -3.01
C ALA A 48 2.76 -9.68 -4.48
N ILE A 49 2.59 -8.43 -4.91
CA ILE A 49 2.32 -8.12 -6.32
C ILE A 49 3.50 -8.53 -7.20
N SER A 50 4.72 -8.22 -6.79
CA SER A 50 5.95 -8.57 -7.53
C SER A 50 6.13 -10.09 -7.65
N GLU A 51 5.86 -10.84 -6.59
CA GLU A 51 5.89 -12.30 -6.56
C GLU A 51 4.84 -12.92 -7.49
N ALA A 52 3.59 -12.45 -7.42
CA ALA A 52 2.50 -12.96 -8.24
C ALA A 52 2.73 -12.71 -9.75
N LEU A 53 3.37 -11.60 -10.10
CA LEU A 53 3.69 -11.22 -11.47
C LEU A 53 5.09 -11.68 -11.93
N ASP A 54 5.84 -12.33 -11.04
CA ASP A 54 7.25 -12.66 -11.19
C ASP A 54 8.11 -11.55 -11.85
N CYS A 55 8.06 -10.35 -11.28
CA CYS A 55 8.74 -9.17 -11.82
C CYS A 55 9.57 -8.43 -10.79
N LYS A 56 10.51 -7.58 -11.21
CA LYS A 56 11.28 -6.74 -10.28
C LYS A 56 10.48 -5.54 -9.74
N ILE A 57 10.95 -5.02 -8.62
CA ILE A 57 10.43 -3.83 -7.95
C ILE A 57 11.43 -2.68 -8.13
N TYR A 58 11.00 -1.60 -8.78
CA TYR A 58 11.77 -0.38 -8.86
C TYR A 58 11.55 0.49 -7.61
N VAL A 59 12.65 0.91 -6.99
CA VAL A 59 12.66 1.84 -5.85
C VAL A 59 13.74 2.90 -6.06
N THR A 60 13.57 4.08 -5.45
CA THR A 60 14.63 5.10 -5.43
C THR A 60 15.82 4.63 -4.59
N SER A 61 17.01 5.21 -4.82
CA SER A 61 18.21 4.90 -4.03
C SER A 61 17.99 5.12 -2.53
N GLU A 62 17.29 6.18 -2.15
CA GLU A 62 16.91 6.46 -0.76
C GLU A 62 16.02 5.35 -0.19
N LYS A 63 14.98 4.93 -0.93
CA LYS A 63 14.10 3.85 -0.48
C LYS A 63 14.84 2.51 -0.38
N ARG A 64 15.78 2.24 -1.30
CA ARG A 64 16.61 1.04 -1.27
C ARG A 64 17.47 0.97 0.01
N GLN A 65 18.07 2.09 0.42
CA GLN A 65 18.84 2.15 1.67
C GLN A 65 17.98 1.81 2.88
N ILE A 66 16.75 2.33 2.92
CA ILE A 66 15.80 2.00 4.00
C ILE A 66 15.46 0.50 4.00
N LEU A 67 15.14 -0.05 2.82
CA LEU A 67 14.79 -1.47 2.70
C LEU A 67 15.97 -2.40 3.01
N SER A 68 17.23 -2.00 2.76
CA SER A 68 18.41 -2.79 3.14
C SER A 68 18.58 -2.96 4.65
N CYS A 69 17.98 -2.07 5.45
CA CYS A 69 17.99 -2.19 6.91
C CYS A 69 16.94 -3.19 7.45
N LEU A 70 16.07 -3.73 6.60
CA LEU A 70 15.03 -4.68 7.01
C LEU A 70 15.50 -6.15 7.02
N GLU A 71 16.72 -6.42 6.55
CA GLU A 71 17.32 -7.78 6.51
C GLU A 71 16.45 -8.83 5.79
N ASP A 72 15.60 -8.40 4.85
CA ASP A 72 14.74 -9.26 4.04
C ASP A 72 15.42 -9.57 2.69
N GLU A 73 16.19 -10.65 2.63
CA GLU A 73 16.92 -11.05 1.43
C GLU A 73 16.02 -11.36 0.23
N GLN A 74 14.80 -11.86 0.47
CA GLN A 74 13.84 -12.17 -0.59
C GLN A 74 13.36 -10.90 -1.28
N LEU A 75 12.96 -9.90 -0.49
CA LEU A 75 12.62 -8.58 -1.01
C LEU A 75 13.81 -7.93 -1.72
N LEU A 76 14.99 -7.94 -1.09
CA LEU A 76 16.19 -7.31 -1.63
C LEU A 76 16.61 -7.90 -2.98
N GLY A 77 16.45 -9.21 -3.16
CA GLY A 77 16.72 -9.90 -4.42
C GLY A 77 15.81 -9.47 -5.59
N ARG A 78 14.61 -8.96 -5.27
CA ARG A 78 13.63 -8.47 -6.27
C ARG A 78 13.79 -6.99 -6.61
N LEU A 79 14.60 -6.22 -5.86
CA LEU A 79 14.77 -4.79 -6.10
C LEU A 79 15.61 -4.52 -7.36
N THR A 80 15.29 -3.44 -8.06
CA THR A 80 16.12 -2.87 -9.12
C THR A 80 16.18 -1.35 -9.03
N SER A 81 17.30 -0.77 -9.48
CA SER A 81 17.46 0.67 -9.69
C SER A 81 17.10 1.10 -11.11
N ASN A 82 16.79 0.16 -12.01
CA ASN A 82 16.36 0.44 -13.38
C ASN A 82 14.83 0.30 -13.48
N PRO A 83 14.08 1.41 -13.70
CA PRO A 83 12.64 1.35 -13.80
C PRO A 83 12.13 0.57 -15.01
N ARG A 84 12.94 0.36 -16.06
CA ARG A 84 12.53 -0.42 -17.23
C ARG A 84 12.59 -1.94 -17.01
N GLU A 85 13.29 -2.39 -15.97
CA GLU A 85 13.37 -3.81 -15.60
C GLU A 85 12.26 -4.23 -14.61
N ALA A 86 11.49 -3.27 -14.11
CA ALA A 86 10.47 -3.48 -13.11
C ALA A 86 9.07 -3.33 -13.70
N ARG A 87 8.11 -4.01 -13.08
CA ARG A 87 6.68 -3.79 -13.33
C ARG A 87 5.98 -3.13 -12.14
N VAL A 88 6.57 -3.26 -10.95
CA VAL A 88 6.09 -2.65 -9.70
C VAL A 88 7.03 -1.53 -9.29
N HIS A 89 6.50 -0.32 -9.13
CA HIS A 89 7.27 0.88 -8.85
C HIS A 89 6.80 1.48 -7.52
N VAL A 90 7.73 1.67 -6.58
CA VAL A 90 7.41 2.26 -5.28
C VAL A 90 7.67 3.75 -5.30
N LEU A 91 6.61 4.54 -5.09
CA LEU A 91 6.68 6.00 -5.10
C LEU A 91 6.31 6.61 -3.74
N PRO A 92 6.81 7.82 -3.42
CA PRO A 92 6.33 8.58 -2.27
C PRO A 92 4.83 8.87 -2.38
N MET A 93 4.13 8.75 -1.26
CA MET A 93 2.68 8.99 -1.15
C MET A 93 2.20 10.30 -1.76
N GLN A 94 3.00 11.36 -1.66
CA GLN A 94 2.67 12.68 -2.20
C GLN A 94 2.52 12.68 -3.73
N LYS A 95 3.15 11.74 -4.42
CA LYS A 95 3.06 11.59 -5.89
C LYS A 95 1.81 10.85 -6.35
N LEU A 96 1.06 10.21 -5.45
CA LEU A 96 -0.13 9.43 -5.77
C LEU A 96 -1.36 10.35 -5.93
N ASN A 97 -1.26 11.24 -6.91
CA ASN A 97 -2.35 12.06 -7.41
C ASN A 97 -2.31 12.08 -8.94
N TYR A 98 -3.38 12.54 -9.58
CA TYR A 98 -3.47 12.49 -11.04
C TYR A 98 -2.29 13.17 -11.74
N LYS A 99 -1.87 14.36 -11.27
CA LYS A 99 -0.75 15.11 -11.86
C LYS A 99 0.56 14.33 -11.74
N GLY A 100 0.90 13.88 -10.52
CA GLY A 100 2.15 13.17 -10.24
C GLY A 100 2.26 11.84 -11.00
N LEU A 101 1.16 11.10 -11.12
CA LEU A 101 1.12 9.85 -11.89
C LEU A 101 1.18 10.08 -13.40
N SER A 102 0.51 11.12 -13.92
CA SER A 102 0.59 11.49 -15.34
C SER A 102 2.01 11.92 -15.73
N GLU A 103 2.66 12.74 -14.90
CA GLU A 103 4.07 13.12 -15.10
C GLU A 103 4.99 11.89 -15.07
N TYR A 104 4.69 10.92 -14.20
CA TYR A 104 5.44 9.68 -14.11
C TYR A 104 5.34 8.81 -15.36
N LEU A 105 4.14 8.67 -15.94
CA LEU A 105 3.93 7.97 -17.21
C LEU A 105 4.77 8.61 -18.33
N LEU A 106 4.70 9.95 -18.45
CA LEU A 106 5.46 10.69 -19.46
C LEU A 106 6.97 10.53 -19.29
N GLN A 107 7.46 10.62 -18.05
CA GLN A 107 8.88 10.50 -17.73
C GLN A 107 9.47 9.16 -18.18
N TRP A 108 8.73 8.06 -17.99
CA TRP A 108 9.22 6.71 -18.26
C TRP A 108 8.64 6.06 -19.51
N SER A 109 7.76 6.77 -20.22
CA SER A 109 7.09 6.32 -21.44
C SER A 109 6.28 5.03 -21.23
N PHE A 110 5.56 4.94 -20.12
CA PHE A 110 4.56 3.88 -19.89
C PHE A 110 3.21 4.29 -20.47
N ASP A 111 2.44 3.32 -20.97
CA ASP A 111 1.16 3.59 -21.63
C ASP A 111 0.03 3.84 -20.63
N GLU A 112 0.05 3.14 -19.49
CA GLU A 112 -1.00 3.19 -18.46
C GLU A 112 -0.43 2.86 -17.08
N VAL A 113 -1.00 3.45 -16.03
CA VAL A 113 -0.64 3.17 -14.63
C VAL A 113 -1.85 2.73 -13.82
N LEU A 114 -1.67 1.61 -13.12
CA LEU A 114 -2.50 1.19 -12.00
C LEU A 114 -1.76 1.49 -10.70
N ALA A 115 -2.27 2.44 -9.93
CA ALA A 115 -1.66 2.87 -8.68
C ALA A 115 -2.48 2.41 -7.45
N PHE A 116 -1.78 2.04 -6.38
CA PHE A 116 -2.35 1.75 -5.08
C PHE A 116 -1.84 2.73 -4.04
N GLU A 117 -2.77 3.33 -3.31
CA GLU A 117 -2.53 4.21 -2.16
C GLU A 117 -2.97 3.50 -0.88
N PRO A 118 -2.09 2.74 -0.22
CA PRO A 118 -2.45 2.01 0.99
C PRO A 118 -2.61 3.00 2.15
N THR A 119 -3.84 3.17 2.63
CA THR A 119 -4.22 4.12 3.68
C THR A 119 -5.21 3.49 4.64
N GLY A 120 -5.01 3.62 5.95
CA GLY A 120 -5.86 2.96 6.96
C GLY A 120 -7.32 3.47 7.07
N TRP A 121 -7.72 4.48 6.29
CA TRP A 121 -8.92 5.30 6.57
C TRP A 121 -9.90 5.45 5.40
N THR A 122 -9.59 4.89 4.23
CA THR A 122 -10.42 5.08 3.02
C THR A 122 -11.58 4.10 2.88
N TYR A 123 -11.73 3.14 3.81
CA TYR A 123 -12.82 2.18 3.75
C TYR A 123 -14.15 2.81 4.23
N SER A 124 -15.03 3.14 3.30
CA SER A 124 -16.44 3.28 3.65
C SER A 124 -17.01 1.88 3.84
N GLN A 125 -17.45 1.54 5.06
CA GLN A 125 -17.99 0.22 5.43
C GLN A 125 -19.26 -0.20 4.64
N ARG A 126 -19.72 0.61 3.69
CA ARG A 126 -20.99 0.41 2.97
C ARG A 126 -20.84 -0.43 1.70
N SER A 127 -19.62 -0.73 1.24
CA SER A 127 -19.37 -1.55 0.05
C SER A 127 -18.18 -2.49 0.30
N SER A 128 -18.39 -3.79 0.10
CA SER A 128 -17.34 -4.81 0.12
C SER A 128 -16.38 -4.71 -1.07
N GLU A 129 -16.77 -3.95 -2.10
CA GLU A 129 -15.97 -3.74 -3.31
C GLU A 129 -15.10 -2.48 -3.17
N ILE A 130 -13.78 -2.64 -3.36
CA ILE A 130 -12.83 -1.52 -3.45
C ILE A 130 -12.98 -0.88 -4.82
N LYS A 131 -13.41 0.37 -4.85
CA LYS A 131 -13.53 1.17 -6.08
C LYS A 131 -12.33 2.10 -6.25
N PRO A 132 -11.93 2.42 -7.49
CA PRO A 132 -10.88 3.39 -7.73
C PRO A 132 -11.32 4.76 -7.18
N LYS A 133 -10.37 5.49 -6.57
CA LYS A 133 -10.55 6.90 -6.21
C LYS A 133 -10.80 7.75 -7.45
N PHE A 134 -10.09 7.43 -8.53
CA PHE A 134 -10.35 7.94 -9.87
C PHE A 134 -9.77 6.99 -10.93
N SER A 135 -10.32 7.07 -12.13
CA SER A 135 -9.79 6.47 -13.35
C SER A 135 -10.02 7.44 -14.50
N LYS A 136 -8.94 7.93 -15.12
CA LYS A 136 -8.99 8.90 -16.22
C LYS A 136 -7.66 8.92 -16.97
N ASN A 137 -7.70 9.02 -18.30
CA ASN A 137 -6.54 9.23 -19.17
C ASN A 137 -5.36 8.30 -18.84
N ASN A 138 -5.61 6.99 -18.84
CA ASN A 138 -4.61 5.94 -18.56
C ASN A 138 -4.01 6.00 -17.14
N VAL A 139 -4.65 6.70 -16.21
CA VAL A 139 -4.27 6.72 -14.80
C VAL A 139 -5.43 6.22 -13.97
N THR A 140 -5.22 5.12 -13.25
CA THR A 140 -6.18 4.57 -12.29
C THR A 140 -5.53 4.51 -10.91
N LEU A 141 -6.19 5.08 -9.90
CA LEU A 141 -5.71 5.07 -8.52
C LEU A 141 -6.74 4.40 -7.59
N TYR A 142 -6.31 3.38 -6.87
CA TYR A 142 -7.09 2.72 -5.82
C TYR A 142 -6.61 3.16 -4.44
N GLY A 143 -7.55 3.60 -3.60
CA GLY A 143 -7.32 3.69 -2.15
C GLY A 143 -7.58 2.32 -1.54
N ILE A 144 -6.55 1.69 -0.96
CA ILE A 144 -6.71 0.38 -0.34
C ILE A 144 -6.58 0.47 1.18
N PRO A 145 -7.48 -0.15 1.96
CA PRO A 145 -7.52 -0.01 3.43
C PRO A 145 -6.49 -0.91 4.12
N TYR A 146 -5.21 -0.67 3.85
CA TYR A 146 -4.11 -1.37 4.51
C TYR A 146 -3.69 -0.62 5.77
N SER A 147 -4.05 -1.16 6.92
CA SER A 147 -3.67 -0.61 8.23
C SER A 147 -2.48 -1.36 8.82
N GLU A 148 -1.53 -0.63 9.40
CA GLU A 148 -0.44 -1.14 10.24
C GLU A 148 -0.72 -0.93 11.73
N HIS A 149 -1.91 -0.41 12.05
CA HIS A 149 -2.43 -0.31 13.40
C HIS A 149 -3.52 -1.37 13.62
N SER A 150 -3.69 -1.79 14.87
CA SER A 150 -4.77 -2.70 15.26
C SER A 150 -6.15 -2.06 15.02
N SER A 151 -7.08 -2.86 14.50
CA SER A 151 -8.50 -2.51 14.44
C SER A 151 -9.09 -2.44 15.85
N PHE A 152 -10.32 -1.91 15.95
CA PHE A 152 -11.01 -1.87 17.23
C PHE A 152 -11.17 -3.27 17.83
N ASP A 153 -11.57 -4.26 17.02
CA ASP A 153 -11.80 -5.62 17.49
C ASP A 153 -10.49 -6.34 17.84
N GLU A 154 -9.42 -6.17 17.05
CA GLU A 154 -8.11 -6.74 17.38
C GLU A 154 -7.58 -6.19 18.70
N MET A 155 -7.65 -4.87 18.91
CA MET A 155 -7.23 -4.23 20.16
C MET A 155 -8.08 -4.71 21.34
N LYS A 156 -9.40 -4.76 21.19
CA LYS A 156 -10.33 -5.22 22.22
C LYS A 156 -10.07 -6.68 22.60
N ASN A 157 -9.84 -7.53 21.61
CA ASN A 157 -9.55 -8.95 21.83
C ASN A 157 -8.20 -9.15 22.49
N PHE A 158 -7.17 -8.42 22.07
CA PHE A 158 -5.85 -8.45 22.70
C PHE A 158 -5.90 -8.05 24.18
N VAL A 159 -6.56 -6.92 24.50
CA VAL A 159 -6.72 -6.45 25.89
C VAL A 159 -7.49 -7.45 26.74
N ARG A 160 -8.57 -8.03 26.19
CA ARG A 160 -9.37 -9.07 26.88
C ARG A 160 -8.58 -10.34 27.16
N HIS A 161 -7.65 -10.69 26.26
CA HIS A 161 -6.79 -11.85 26.42
C HIS A 161 -5.71 -11.59 27.48
N LEU A 162 -5.01 -10.45 27.40
CA LEU A 162 -3.91 -10.10 28.30
C LEU A 162 -4.38 -9.78 29.72
N ARG A 163 -5.59 -9.23 29.87
CA ARG A 163 -6.21 -8.83 31.17
C ARG A 163 -5.26 -7.99 32.06
N PRO A 164 -4.73 -6.86 31.56
CA PRO A 164 -3.87 -6.01 32.37
C PRO A 164 -4.64 -5.33 33.50
N ASP A 165 -3.99 -5.07 34.62
CA ASP A 165 -4.59 -4.35 35.77
C ASP A 165 -4.90 -2.88 35.44
N SER A 166 -4.14 -2.28 34.52
CA SER A 166 -4.34 -0.90 34.08
C SER A 166 -3.92 -0.70 32.63
N ILE A 167 -4.48 0.33 31.98
CA ILE A 167 -4.19 0.68 30.59
C ILE A 167 -3.90 2.18 30.51
N VAL A 168 -2.72 2.55 29.98
CA VAL A 168 -2.33 3.94 29.73
C VAL A 168 -2.27 4.18 28.22
N PRO A 169 -3.16 5.01 27.64
CA PRO A 169 -3.14 5.29 26.21
C PRO A 169 -1.96 6.20 25.84
N THR A 170 -1.32 5.90 24.70
CA THR A 170 -0.20 6.69 24.16
C THR A 170 -0.56 7.48 22.89
N VAL A 171 -1.77 7.26 22.34
CA VAL A 171 -2.24 7.88 21.09
C VAL A 171 -3.68 8.37 21.27
N ASN A 172 -3.99 9.55 20.72
CA ASN A 172 -5.26 10.29 20.95
C ASN A 172 -5.45 10.73 22.41
N ASN A 173 -4.38 11.13 23.08
CA ASN A 173 -4.44 11.80 24.37
C ASN A 173 -4.92 13.24 24.14
N THR A 174 -6.24 13.43 23.95
CA THR A 174 -6.82 14.76 24.05
C THR A 174 -6.59 15.23 25.48
N ASN A 175 -5.75 16.25 25.65
CA ASN A 175 -5.56 16.95 26.93
C ASN A 175 -6.93 17.18 27.57
N ARG A 176 -7.18 16.53 28.72
CA ARG A 176 -8.10 17.14 29.69
C ARG A 176 -7.47 18.48 30.03
N GLN A 177 -8.13 19.56 29.61
CA GLN A 177 -7.75 20.94 29.90
C GLN A 177 -7.35 21.09 31.37
N CYS A 178 -6.23 21.77 31.62
CA CYS A 178 -6.14 22.63 32.79
C CYS A 178 -6.94 23.90 32.51
#